data_AF-A0A1C6QH46-F1
#
_entry.id   AF-A0A1C6QH46-F1
#
_cell.length_a   1.000
_cell.length_b   1.000
_cell.length_c   1.000
_cell.angle_alpha   90.00
_cell.angle_beta   90.00
_cell.angle_gamma   90.00
#
_symmetry.space_group_name_H-M   'P 1'
#
loop_
_entity.id
_entity.type
_entity.pdbx_description
1 polymer ?
#
loop_
_entity_poly.entity_id
_entity_poly.type
_entity_poly.pdbx_seq_one_letter_code
_entity_poly.pdbx_strand_id
1 'polypeptide(L)'
;MSLMSALARMEAAAAGRARPRATVRHRHLAERPLVFVPLTTAGEAGAPLGALAGTDRAGPELLVVPQPRDRDRRWAFLARLAGVLLPHLESALDDVEFEERKETDPETGKKVTVQAELCVDAPQLLVPNGPGVEFVRLLGRSMRFRRTAEDDPDAAYPAPPRVPLLGRWLTQYGERARVPGSCLLMSMTELLSRHWATGQSALEDQHLGALLAWIDPPEGLTGAEAALRAETGRDAEGQLLCPPAGPATDPAFDNKLLAPAVARFDAGVHGAEEEVRALIESQLRPTWEAVWRGVDLLRGLPEGERVPERFKRDRWSYTGHRDRVRSGEPPQPRRDDAVTAAAKLAAREQAQARLEAQEALDDPLVMAERRLAGEAFEGEVVEVEVAWSEGKRPMPRPLVTLRTTDRPHLSEGGKVHRTMDEGARQSAEFVDGHGPGTLTLRLTNGMGRSKEPAPGTVPEKGDRLCWTLFEHSPRGGPGLPDVEDTPWTHGGPPSESPPAAPAPTEAAGSPDSGSTAGPEGRAGGRTAAPLPLPDPVTSEDLL
;
A
#
# COMPACT_ATOMS: atom_id res chain seq x y z
N MET A 1 -16.21 -11.42 -0.39
CA MET A 1 -15.48 -12.28 -1.36
C MET A 1 -16.42 -12.56 -2.50
N SER A 2 -16.01 -12.33 -3.74
CA SER A 2 -16.85 -12.58 -4.92
C SER A 2 -16.94 -14.06 -5.27
N LEU A 3 -17.91 -14.41 -6.13
CA LEU A 3 -18.09 -15.76 -6.64
C LEU A 3 -16.84 -16.26 -7.40
N MET A 4 -16.26 -15.42 -8.27
CA MET A 4 -15.04 -15.78 -9.00
C MET A 4 -13.86 -15.98 -8.07
N SER A 5 -13.69 -15.12 -7.06
CA SER A 5 -12.63 -15.30 -6.08
C SER A 5 -12.81 -16.59 -5.27
N ALA A 6 -14.04 -16.97 -4.92
CA ALA A 6 -14.31 -18.24 -4.24
C ALA A 6 -14.01 -19.44 -5.15
N LEU A 7 -14.46 -19.39 -6.41
CA LEU A 7 -14.20 -20.43 -7.41
C LEU A 7 -12.70 -20.61 -7.64
N ALA A 8 -11.94 -19.54 -7.88
CA ALA A 8 -10.50 -19.60 -8.12
C ALA A 8 -9.75 -20.22 -6.93
N ARG A 9 -10.17 -19.95 -5.69
CA ARG A 9 -9.58 -20.58 -4.48
C ARG A 9 -9.93 -22.06 -4.37
N MET A 10 -11.18 -22.45 -4.69
CA MET A 10 -11.58 -23.86 -4.73
C MET A 10 -10.81 -24.63 -5.81
N GLU A 11 -10.65 -24.03 -7.00
CA GLU A 11 -9.86 -24.60 -8.10
C GLU A 11 -8.37 -24.68 -7.76
N ALA A 12 -7.84 -23.70 -7.00
CA ALA A 12 -6.46 -23.73 -6.54
C ALA A 12 -6.26 -24.91 -5.57
N ALA A 13 -7.14 -25.05 -4.58
CA ALA A 13 -7.12 -26.16 -3.64
C ALA A 13 -7.24 -27.53 -4.35
N ALA A 14 -8.18 -27.66 -5.30
CA ALA A 14 -8.39 -28.91 -6.04
C ALA A 14 -7.22 -29.29 -6.94
N ALA A 15 -6.56 -28.30 -7.56
CA ALA A 15 -5.42 -28.53 -8.45
C ALA A 15 -4.07 -28.59 -7.74
N GLY A 16 -4.02 -28.24 -6.45
CA GLY A 16 -2.79 -28.15 -5.68
C GLY A 16 -1.82 -27.08 -6.21
N ARG A 17 -2.32 -26.01 -6.85
CA ARG A 17 -1.50 -24.88 -7.33
C ARG A 17 -2.35 -23.62 -7.44
N ALA A 18 -1.75 -22.45 -7.22
CA ALA A 18 -2.48 -21.18 -7.30
C ALA A 18 -3.11 -20.96 -8.69
N ARG A 19 -4.26 -20.29 -8.72
CA ARG A 19 -4.97 -19.91 -9.95
C ARG A 19 -4.79 -18.43 -10.25
N PRO A 20 -4.49 -18.03 -11.49
CA PRO A 20 -4.47 -16.62 -11.87
C PRO A 20 -5.83 -15.97 -11.58
N ARG A 21 -5.79 -14.78 -10.98
CA ARG A 21 -6.93 -13.87 -10.78
C ARG A 21 -6.90 -12.66 -11.69
N ALA A 22 -5.72 -12.37 -12.23
CA ALA A 22 -5.45 -11.29 -13.14
C ALA A 22 -4.61 -11.80 -14.31
N THR A 23 -4.82 -11.24 -15.48
CA THR A 23 -4.05 -11.54 -16.71
C THR A 23 -2.97 -10.49 -16.98
N VAL A 24 -3.08 -9.32 -16.36
CA VAL A 24 -2.13 -8.21 -16.46
C VAL A 24 -1.68 -7.80 -15.06
N ARG A 25 -0.51 -7.14 -14.97
CA ARG A 25 -0.05 -6.48 -13.75
C ARG A 25 -0.78 -5.16 -13.58
N HIS A 26 -1.47 -4.99 -12.45
CA HIS A 26 -2.27 -3.79 -12.16
C HIS A 26 -1.52 -2.67 -11.42
N ARG A 27 -0.24 -2.87 -11.14
CA ARG A 27 0.65 -1.92 -10.46
C ARG A 27 1.87 -1.66 -11.31
N HIS A 28 2.37 -0.43 -11.24
CA HIS A 28 3.67 -0.12 -11.82
C HIS A 28 4.74 -0.90 -11.04
N LEU A 29 5.74 -1.41 -11.75
CA LEU A 29 6.90 -2.05 -11.15
C LEU A 29 8.14 -1.49 -11.86
N ALA A 30 8.91 -0.72 -11.11
CA ALA A 30 10.11 -0.08 -11.59
C ALA A 30 11.12 -1.12 -12.09
N GLU A 31 12.01 -0.68 -12.97
CA GLU A 31 13.13 -1.51 -13.43
C GLU A 31 14.09 -1.85 -12.27
N ARG A 32 14.27 -0.90 -11.35
CA ARG A 32 15.16 -1.05 -10.18
C ARG A 32 14.43 -0.62 -8.90
N PRO A 33 13.44 -1.39 -8.42
CA PRO A 33 12.77 -1.08 -7.16
C PRO A 33 13.75 -1.29 -6.01
N LEU A 34 13.66 -0.49 -4.96
CA LEU A 34 14.41 -0.76 -3.74
C LEU A 34 13.62 -1.75 -2.88
N VAL A 35 14.24 -2.87 -2.55
CA VAL A 35 13.71 -3.85 -1.61
C VAL A 35 14.20 -3.50 -0.21
N PHE A 36 13.30 -3.51 0.77
CA PHE A 36 13.60 -3.29 2.18
C PHE A 36 12.96 -4.38 3.03
N VAL A 37 13.80 -5.22 3.64
CA VAL A 37 13.39 -6.32 4.52
C VAL A 37 13.80 -5.98 5.95
N PRO A 38 12.88 -5.50 6.81
CA PRO A 38 13.19 -5.15 8.18
C PRO A 38 13.05 -6.32 9.15
N LEU A 39 13.81 -6.29 10.24
CA LEU A 39 13.58 -7.06 11.47
C LEU A 39 13.55 -6.14 12.69
N THR A 40 12.67 -6.47 13.62
CA THR A 40 12.51 -5.81 14.91
C THR A 40 12.78 -6.77 16.04
N THR A 41 13.24 -6.23 17.16
CA THR A 41 13.45 -7.00 18.39
C THR A 41 12.11 -7.45 18.95
N ALA A 42 12.01 -8.72 19.35
CA ALA A 42 10.81 -9.23 20.01
C ALA A 42 10.53 -8.45 21.32
N GLY A 43 9.28 -8.06 21.53
CA GLY A 43 8.81 -7.42 22.76
C GLY A 43 9.06 -5.91 22.88
N GLU A 44 9.81 -5.27 21.98
CA GLU A 44 10.01 -3.81 21.97
C GLU A 44 9.52 -3.22 20.64
N ALA A 45 8.39 -2.51 20.68
CA ALA A 45 7.76 -1.96 19.49
C ALA A 45 8.69 -0.96 18.77
N GLY A 46 9.14 -1.32 17.57
CA GLY A 46 9.93 -0.44 16.72
C GLY A 46 11.43 -0.41 16.99
N ALA A 47 11.96 -1.25 17.90
CA ALA A 47 13.40 -1.38 18.09
C ALA A 47 14.02 -2.18 16.92
N PRO A 48 14.83 -1.55 16.05
CA PRO A 48 15.41 -2.24 14.91
C PRO A 48 16.42 -3.30 15.39
N LEU A 49 16.32 -4.49 14.83
CA LEU A 49 17.30 -5.58 15.02
C LEU A 49 18.24 -5.66 13.83
N GLY A 50 17.70 -5.56 12.62
CA GLY A 50 18.47 -5.54 11.38
C GLY A 50 17.61 -5.28 10.15
N ALA A 51 18.26 -5.11 9.00
CA ALA A 51 17.57 -5.01 7.73
C ALA A 51 18.48 -5.39 6.56
N LEU A 52 17.87 -5.90 5.48
CA LEU A 52 18.48 -5.92 4.15
C LEU A 52 17.80 -4.87 3.28
N ALA A 53 18.60 -4.04 2.61
CA ALA A 53 18.11 -2.95 1.77
C ALA A 53 18.93 -2.85 0.48
N GLY A 54 18.30 -2.53 -0.65
CA GLY A 54 19.01 -2.28 -1.90
C GLY A 54 18.19 -2.55 -3.16
N THR A 55 18.78 -2.26 -4.32
CA THR A 55 18.18 -2.44 -5.64
C THR A 55 18.81 -3.59 -6.45
N ASP A 56 19.96 -4.10 -6.02
CA ASP A 56 20.64 -5.26 -6.62
C ASP A 56 20.37 -6.52 -5.79
N ARG A 57 19.77 -7.52 -6.43
CA ARG A 57 19.48 -8.83 -5.84
C ARG A 57 20.73 -9.49 -5.24
N ALA A 58 21.86 -9.41 -5.93
CA ALA A 58 23.10 -10.10 -5.57
C ALA A 58 23.91 -9.36 -4.50
N GLY A 59 23.76 -8.04 -4.40
CA GLY A 59 24.52 -7.16 -3.51
C GLY A 59 23.65 -6.36 -2.55
N PRO A 60 22.89 -7.00 -1.64
CA PRO A 60 22.10 -6.30 -0.64
C PRO A 60 23.00 -5.58 0.38
N GLU A 61 22.57 -4.44 0.93
CA GLU A 61 23.22 -3.86 2.10
C GLU A 61 22.63 -4.43 3.39
N LEU A 62 23.50 -5.00 4.23
CA LEU A 62 23.17 -5.52 5.56
C LEU A 62 23.41 -4.47 6.66
N LEU A 63 22.34 -4.17 7.37
CA LEU A 63 22.31 -3.34 8.57
C LEU A 63 21.96 -4.20 9.77
N VAL A 64 22.72 -4.09 10.85
CA VAL A 64 22.58 -4.90 12.06
C VAL A 64 22.74 -4.02 13.29
N VAL A 65 21.93 -4.27 14.31
CA VAL A 65 22.07 -3.69 15.65
C VAL A 65 22.50 -4.83 16.59
N PRO A 66 23.82 -4.96 16.89
CA PRO A 66 24.31 -6.08 17.70
C PRO A 66 23.71 -6.16 19.09
N GLN A 67 23.39 -5.00 19.68
CA GLN A 67 22.68 -4.89 20.95
C GLN A 67 21.50 -3.92 20.81
N PRO A 68 20.27 -4.41 20.59
CA PRO A 68 19.11 -3.56 20.32
C PRO A 68 18.72 -2.60 21.45
N ARG A 69 19.12 -2.89 22.69
CA ARG A 69 18.86 -2.01 23.84
C ARG A 69 19.77 -0.78 23.87
N ASP A 70 20.90 -0.85 23.19
CA ASP A 70 21.86 0.25 23.10
C ASP A 70 21.31 1.35 22.18
N ARG A 71 21.10 2.53 22.77
CA ARG A 71 20.54 3.69 22.06
C ARG A 71 21.47 4.20 20.96
N ASP A 72 22.77 4.23 21.19
CA ASP A 72 23.74 4.77 20.23
C ASP A 72 23.85 3.86 19.00
N ARG A 73 23.78 2.54 19.22
CA ARG A 73 23.74 1.56 18.12
C ARG A 73 22.45 1.66 17.31
N ARG A 74 21.29 1.86 17.96
CA ARG A 74 20.04 2.15 17.25
C ARG A 74 20.14 3.41 16.40
N TRP A 75 20.80 4.46 16.90
CA TRP A 75 21.04 5.67 16.11
C TRP A 75 21.96 5.46 14.93
N ALA A 76 23.07 4.75 15.14
CA ALA A 76 24.00 4.40 14.07
C ALA A 76 23.29 3.59 12.98
N PHE A 77 22.38 2.69 13.35
CA PHE A 77 21.53 1.96 12.40
C PHE A 77 20.63 2.91 11.59
N LEU A 78 19.92 3.84 12.23
CA LEU A 78 19.05 4.79 11.51
C LEU A 78 19.84 5.71 10.57
N ALA A 79 21.03 6.15 10.98
CA ALA A 79 21.92 6.94 10.15
C ALA A 79 22.41 6.16 8.92
N ARG A 80 22.80 4.90 9.11
CA ARG A 80 23.17 4.00 8.00
C ARG A 80 21.97 3.74 7.08
N LEU A 81 20.79 3.47 7.64
CA LEU A 81 19.57 3.26 6.87
C LEU A 81 19.23 4.49 6.01
N ALA A 82 19.38 5.70 6.55
CA ALA A 82 19.25 6.94 5.78
C ALA A 82 20.29 7.03 4.66
N GLY A 83 21.52 6.57 4.91
CA GLY A 83 22.57 6.45 3.89
C GLY A 83 22.21 5.52 2.72
N VAL A 84 21.42 4.46 2.96
CA VAL A 84 20.99 3.53 1.91
C VAL A 84 19.74 4.00 1.18
N LEU A 85 18.72 4.43 1.92
CA LEU A 85 17.40 4.70 1.36
C LEU A 85 17.31 6.07 0.66
N LEU A 86 17.93 7.11 1.21
CA LEU A 86 17.81 8.45 0.63
C LEU A 86 18.35 8.55 -0.80
N PRO A 87 19.54 8.01 -1.14
CA PRO A 87 20.03 8.08 -2.52
C PRO A 87 19.05 7.50 -3.55
N HIS A 88 18.30 6.46 -3.17
CA HIS A 88 17.25 5.89 -4.02
C HIS A 88 16.01 6.78 -4.06
N LEU A 89 15.50 7.19 -2.89
CA LEU A 89 14.30 8.01 -2.79
C LEU A 89 14.46 9.39 -3.44
N GLU A 90 15.69 9.90 -3.51
CA GLU A 90 16.03 11.20 -4.11
C GLU A 90 16.56 11.07 -5.55
N SER A 91 16.60 9.85 -6.11
CA SER A 91 17.17 9.60 -7.44
C SER A 91 16.44 10.31 -8.59
N ALA A 92 15.17 10.67 -8.40
CA ALA A 92 14.34 11.32 -9.41
C ALA A 92 14.04 12.81 -9.12
N LEU A 93 14.75 13.45 -8.17
CA LEU A 93 14.41 14.84 -7.79
C LEU A 93 14.65 15.85 -8.92
N ASP A 94 15.72 15.67 -9.69
CA ASP A 94 16.17 16.65 -10.70
C ASP A 94 15.76 16.32 -12.13
N ASP A 95 15.37 15.07 -12.41
CA ASP A 95 14.92 14.66 -13.73
C ASP A 95 13.42 14.94 -13.88
N VAL A 96 13.08 15.96 -14.67
CA VAL A 96 11.73 16.52 -14.79
C VAL A 96 11.29 16.68 -16.24
N GLU A 97 9.99 16.51 -16.46
CA GLU A 97 9.27 16.93 -17.66
C GLU A 97 8.27 18.03 -17.31
N PHE A 98 7.84 18.80 -18.31
CA PHE A 98 6.86 19.87 -18.12
C PHE A 98 5.48 19.39 -18.55
N GLU A 99 4.51 19.57 -17.67
CA GLU A 99 3.12 19.22 -17.91
C GLU A 99 2.23 20.46 -17.79
N GLU A 100 1.34 20.64 -18.76
CA GLU A 100 0.36 21.71 -18.72
C GLU A 100 -0.75 21.37 -17.73
N ARG A 101 -0.92 22.22 -16.72
CA ARG A 101 -1.98 22.09 -15.74
C ARG A 101 -2.80 23.36 -15.67
N LYS A 102 -4.11 23.21 -15.43
CA LYS A 102 -4.99 24.32 -15.11
C LYS A 102 -4.94 24.58 -13.61
N GLU A 103 -4.45 25.74 -13.24
CA GLU A 103 -4.43 26.23 -11.87
C GLU A 103 -5.39 27.41 -11.75
N THR A 104 -6.02 27.55 -10.59
CA THR A 104 -6.85 28.72 -10.31
C THR A 104 -5.91 29.83 -9.87
N ASP A 105 -5.86 30.89 -10.67
CA ASP A 105 -5.10 32.09 -10.33
C ASP A 105 -5.66 32.69 -9.03
N PRO A 106 -4.83 32.85 -7.98
CA PRO A 106 -5.27 33.34 -6.68
C PRO A 106 -5.74 34.80 -6.72
N GLU A 107 -5.26 35.62 -7.67
CA GLU A 107 -5.67 37.01 -7.81
C GLU A 107 -6.95 37.16 -8.64
N THR A 108 -7.08 36.39 -9.72
CA THR A 108 -8.19 36.56 -10.68
C THR A 108 -9.31 35.53 -10.52
N GLY A 109 -9.09 34.45 -9.75
CA GLY A 109 -10.01 33.32 -9.61
C GLY A 109 -10.24 32.53 -10.90
N LYS A 110 -9.54 32.85 -11.99
CA LYS A 110 -9.68 32.21 -13.30
C LYS A 110 -8.75 31.02 -13.42
N LYS A 111 -9.15 30.02 -14.20
CA LYS A 111 -8.26 28.90 -14.53
C LYS A 111 -7.26 29.33 -15.60
N VAL A 112 -6.00 29.42 -15.21
CA VAL A 112 -4.86 29.71 -16.11
C VAL A 112 -4.11 28.42 -16.37
N THR A 113 -3.57 28.27 -17.58
CA THR A 113 -2.72 27.13 -17.93
C THR A 113 -1.29 27.47 -17.53
N VAL A 114 -0.73 26.67 -16.62
CA VAL A 114 0.63 26.81 -16.11
C VAL A 114 1.43 25.56 -16.50
N GLN A 115 2.69 25.75 -16.86
CA GLN A 115 3.62 24.63 -17.00
C GLN A 115 4.16 24.29 -15.62
N ALA A 116 3.81 23.11 -15.13
CA ALA A 116 4.31 22.59 -13.87
C ALA A 116 5.38 21.53 -14.16
N GLU A 117 6.45 21.53 -13.36
CA GLU A 117 7.41 20.44 -13.37
C GLU A 117 6.75 19.16 -12.85
N LEU A 118 7.10 18.04 -13.47
CA LEU A 118 6.74 16.69 -13.04
C LEU A 118 7.99 15.83 -13.10
N CYS A 119 8.41 15.26 -11.98
CA CYS A 119 9.50 14.29 -11.93
C CYS A 119 9.23 13.15 -12.91
N VAL A 120 10.20 12.78 -13.76
CA VAL A 120 10.02 11.72 -14.78
C VAL A 120 9.69 10.37 -14.16
N ASP A 121 10.12 10.15 -12.92
CA ASP A 121 9.92 8.91 -12.18
C ASP A 121 9.55 9.20 -10.72
N ALA A 122 9.09 8.16 -10.02
CA ALA A 122 8.84 8.16 -8.59
C ALA A 122 9.37 6.84 -7.99
N PRO A 123 10.52 6.86 -7.30
CA PRO A 123 11.21 5.65 -6.86
C PRO A 123 10.31 4.72 -6.02
N GLN A 124 10.35 3.42 -6.27
CA GLN A 124 9.53 2.46 -5.54
C GLN A 124 10.27 1.80 -4.39
N LEU A 125 9.52 1.54 -3.32
CA LEU A 125 9.94 0.79 -2.14
C LEU A 125 9.07 -0.48 -2.00
N LEU A 126 9.71 -1.64 -2.01
CA LEU A 126 9.06 -2.94 -1.81
C LEU A 126 9.43 -3.50 -0.44
N VAL A 127 8.41 -3.97 0.29
CA VAL A 127 8.58 -4.69 1.56
C VAL A 127 7.96 -6.08 1.45
N PRO A 128 8.32 -7.06 2.31
CA PRO A 128 7.83 -8.43 2.16
C PRO A 128 6.31 -8.56 2.35
N ASN A 129 5.76 -7.89 3.35
CA ASN A 129 4.38 -8.07 3.79
C ASN A 129 3.78 -6.78 4.40
N GLY A 130 2.50 -6.83 4.76
CA GLY A 130 1.79 -5.70 5.39
C GLY A 130 2.47 -5.14 6.65
N PRO A 131 2.92 -5.98 7.60
CA PRO A 131 3.71 -5.53 8.74
C PRO A 131 4.98 -4.74 8.37
N GLY A 132 5.64 -5.06 7.25
CA GLY A 132 6.75 -4.26 6.73
C GLY A 132 6.33 -2.83 6.34
N VAL A 133 5.13 -2.65 5.78
CA VAL A 133 4.58 -1.32 5.47
C VAL A 133 4.36 -0.52 6.76
N GLU A 134 3.79 -1.16 7.78
CA GLU A 134 3.58 -0.52 9.08
C GLU A 134 4.90 -0.16 9.78
N PHE A 135 5.95 -0.97 9.61
CA PHE A 135 7.28 -0.64 10.10
C PHE A 135 7.87 0.60 9.42
N VAL A 136 7.75 0.71 8.09
CA VAL A 136 8.16 1.93 7.36
C VAL A 136 7.41 3.17 7.86
N ARG A 137 6.10 3.04 8.12
CA ARG A 137 5.29 4.12 8.69
C ARG A 137 5.76 4.51 10.10
N LEU A 138 6.08 3.53 10.93
CA LEU A 138 6.63 3.75 12.26
C LEU A 138 7.97 4.50 12.21
N LEU A 139 8.88 4.09 11.33
CA LEU A 139 10.15 4.79 11.10
C LEU A 139 9.92 6.25 10.71
N GLY A 140 9.04 6.50 9.74
CA GLY A 140 8.66 7.85 9.32
C GLY A 140 8.20 8.74 10.48
N ARG A 141 7.32 8.21 11.35
CA ARG A 141 6.87 8.90 12.57
C ARG A 141 7.98 9.16 13.57
N SER A 142 8.84 8.17 13.82
CA SER A 142 9.89 8.24 14.84
C SER A 142 11.05 9.17 14.47
N MET A 143 11.27 9.41 13.17
CA MET A 143 12.44 10.12 12.65
C MET A 143 12.14 11.57 12.24
N ARG A 144 10.96 11.88 11.68
CA ARG A 144 10.73 13.16 10.97
C ARG A 144 10.84 14.44 11.82
N PHE A 145 10.73 14.34 13.14
CA PHE A 145 10.81 15.47 14.08
C PHE A 145 12.09 15.48 14.92
N ARG A 146 13.09 14.65 14.56
CA ARG A 146 14.36 14.64 15.27
C ARG A 146 15.13 15.92 14.97
N ARG A 147 15.57 16.61 16.02
CA ARG A 147 16.36 17.84 15.91
C ARG A 147 17.78 17.53 15.51
N THR A 148 18.29 18.31 14.57
CA THR A 148 19.69 18.27 14.14
C THR A 148 20.54 19.22 14.97
N ALA A 149 21.86 19.19 14.77
CA ALA A 149 22.78 20.13 15.41
C ALA A 149 22.56 21.58 14.92
N GLU A 150 21.98 21.76 13.73
CA GLU A 150 21.63 23.08 13.20
C GLU A 150 20.37 23.65 13.90
N ASP A 151 19.41 22.78 14.23
CA ASP A 151 18.17 23.17 14.91
C ASP A 151 18.38 23.46 16.40
N ASP A 152 19.26 22.69 17.05
CA ASP A 152 19.50 22.72 18.50
C ASP A 152 20.98 22.42 18.79
N PRO A 153 21.88 23.43 18.67
CA PRO A 153 23.32 23.24 18.84
C PRO A 153 23.74 22.75 20.23
N ASP A 154 22.92 23.02 21.24
CA ASP A 154 23.15 22.63 22.63
C ASP A 154 22.60 21.23 22.97
N ALA A 155 21.94 20.56 22.01
CA ALA A 155 21.43 19.21 22.20
C ALA A 155 22.58 18.22 22.46
N ALA A 156 22.49 17.44 23.54
CA ALA A 156 23.51 16.46 23.90
C ALA A 156 23.73 15.36 22.84
N TYR A 157 22.70 15.05 22.03
CA TYR A 157 22.73 14.01 21.01
C TYR A 157 21.91 14.44 19.78
N PRO A 158 22.42 15.37 18.95
CA PRO A 158 21.71 15.82 17.76
C PRO A 158 21.64 14.72 16.71
N ALA A 159 20.51 14.61 16.01
CA ALA A 159 20.36 13.64 14.93
C ALA A 159 21.14 14.10 13.68
N PRO A 160 21.80 13.19 12.94
CA PRO A 160 22.37 13.52 11.64
C PRO A 160 21.27 14.05 10.69
N PRO A 161 21.49 15.10 9.90
CA PRO A 161 20.44 15.73 9.08
C PRO A 161 19.68 14.80 8.14
N ARG A 162 20.33 13.73 7.68
CA ARG A 162 19.73 12.69 6.84
C ARG A 162 18.64 11.88 7.55
N VAL A 163 18.69 11.75 8.86
CA VAL A 163 17.71 10.97 9.65
C VAL A 163 16.31 11.61 9.61
N PRO A 164 16.11 12.88 10.00
CA PRO A 164 14.80 13.51 9.90
C PRO A 164 14.33 13.67 8.45
N LEU A 165 15.23 13.90 7.50
CA LEU A 165 14.89 13.93 6.07
C LEU A 165 14.32 12.58 5.58
N LEU A 166 14.98 11.47 5.92
CA LEU A 166 14.42 10.13 5.64
C LEU A 166 13.06 9.96 6.33
N GLY A 167 12.91 10.43 7.56
CA GLY A 167 11.63 10.39 8.27
C GLY A 167 10.48 11.10 7.51
N ARG A 168 10.77 12.24 6.87
CA ARG A 168 9.80 12.98 6.04
C ARG A 168 9.41 12.17 4.81
N TRP A 169 10.38 11.58 4.11
CA TRP A 169 10.14 10.72 2.95
C TRP A 169 9.34 9.46 3.30
N LEU A 170 9.72 8.73 4.35
CA LEU A 170 9.00 7.53 4.77
C LEU A 170 7.58 7.85 5.27
N THR A 171 7.38 9.05 5.84
CA THR A 171 6.03 9.53 6.17
C THR A 171 5.20 9.72 4.90
N GLN A 172 5.75 10.34 3.85
CA GLN A 172 5.06 10.46 2.56
C GLN A 172 4.72 9.09 1.96
N TYR A 173 5.69 8.17 1.89
CA TYR A 173 5.47 6.82 1.33
C TYR A 173 4.46 6.02 2.16
N GLY A 174 4.50 6.17 3.49
CA GLY A 174 3.52 5.60 4.40
C GLY A 174 2.10 6.13 4.21
N GLU A 175 1.94 7.43 3.92
CA GLU A 175 0.64 8.01 3.55
C GLU A 175 0.14 7.45 2.21
N ARG A 176 1.06 7.27 1.25
CA ARG A 176 0.76 6.78 -0.10
C ARG A 176 0.40 5.31 -0.15
N ALA A 177 0.99 4.47 0.71
CA ALA A 177 0.58 3.07 0.86
C ALA A 177 -0.91 2.91 1.22
N ARG A 178 -1.54 3.94 1.83
CA ARG A 178 -2.98 3.96 2.15
C ARG A 178 -3.86 4.47 1.00
N VAL A 179 -3.28 4.90 -0.11
CA VAL A 179 -4.02 5.38 -1.28
C VAL A 179 -4.17 4.23 -2.27
N PRO A 180 -5.41 3.79 -2.54
CA PRO A 180 -5.66 2.73 -3.52
C PRO A 180 -5.00 3.01 -4.87
N GLY A 181 -4.27 2.01 -5.36
CA GLY A 181 -3.59 2.10 -6.66
C GLY A 181 -2.23 2.79 -6.62
N SER A 182 -1.82 3.35 -5.48
CA SER A 182 -0.45 3.85 -5.33
C SER A 182 0.55 2.70 -5.37
N CYS A 183 1.70 2.97 -5.97
CA CYS A 183 2.78 2.02 -6.18
C CYS A 183 4.09 2.48 -5.52
N LEU A 184 4.10 3.54 -4.69
CA LEU A 184 5.34 4.05 -4.07
C LEU A 184 5.88 3.13 -2.97
N LEU A 185 4.99 2.61 -2.12
CA LEU A 185 5.32 1.64 -1.08
C LEU A 185 4.33 0.48 -1.15
N MET A 186 4.82 -0.70 -1.46
CA MET A 186 3.98 -1.90 -1.67
C MET A 186 4.53 -3.10 -0.91
N SER A 187 3.63 -3.93 -0.39
CA SER A 187 3.99 -5.23 0.14
C SER A 187 3.96 -6.30 -0.95
N MET A 188 4.93 -7.21 -0.93
CA MET A 188 4.99 -8.30 -1.91
C MET A 188 3.82 -9.27 -1.76
N THR A 189 3.39 -9.58 -0.52
CA THR A 189 2.23 -10.44 -0.28
C THR A 189 0.95 -9.87 -0.89
N GLU A 190 0.64 -8.59 -0.70
CA GLU A 190 -0.54 -7.97 -1.31
C GLU A 190 -0.45 -7.92 -2.84
N LEU A 191 0.75 -7.67 -3.39
CA LEU A 191 0.96 -7.69 -4.84
C LEU A 191 0.69 -9.08 -5.43
N LEU A 192 1.24 -10.13 -4.82
CA LEU A 192 1.05 -11.50 -5.29
C LEU A 192 -0.41 -11.97 -5.11
N SER A 193 -1.03 -11.77 -3.94
CA SER A 193 -2.42 -12.18 -3.68
C SER A 193 -3.46 -11.46 -4.53
N ARG A 194 -3.10 -10.32 -5.15
CA ARG A 194 -3.94 -9.66 -6.17
C ARG A 194 -3.99 -10.42 -7.49
N HIS A 195 -2.90 -11.10 -7.87
CA HIS A 195 -2.77 -11.74 -9.17
C HIS A 195 -2.97 -13.26 -9.11
N TRP A 196 -2.82 -13.87 -7.92
CA TRP A 196 -3.00 -15.31 -7.74
C TRP A 196 -3.94 -15.61 -6.56
N ALA A 197 -4.88 -16.52 -6.78
CA ALA A 197 -5.72 -17.16 -5.77
C ALA A 197 -5.04 -18.43 -5.29
N THR A 198 -4.93 -18.58 -3.97
CA THR A 198 -4.38 -19.77 -3.32
C THR A 198 -5.49 -20.59 -2.66
N GLY A 199 -5.20 -21.83 -2.29
CA GLY A 199 -6.13 -22.66 -1.51
C GLY A 199 -6.20 -22.27 -0.02
N GLN A 200 -5.28 -21.42 0.43
CA GLN A 200 -5.13 -20.98 1.82
C GLN A 200 -5.94 -19.70 2.12
N SER A 201 -6.05 -19.33 3.39
CA SER A 201 -6.71 -18.12 3.87
C SER A 201 -5.89 -16.85 3.58
N ALA A 202 -6.56 -15.69 3.64
CA ALA A 202 -5.88 -14.40 3.48
C ALA A 202 -4.86 -14.11 4.59
N LEU A 203 -4.98 -14.76 5.75
CA LEU A 203 -4.01 -14.66 6.84
C LEU A 203 -2.75 -15.47 6.51
N GLU A 204 -2.91 -16.70 6.03
CA GLU A 204 -1.79 -17.57 5.60
C GLU A 204 -1.05 -16.97 4.39
N ASP A 205 -1.77 -16.28 3.48
CA ASP A 205 -1.15 -15.53 2.38
C ASP A 205 -0.19 -14.42 2.84
N GLN A 206 -0.22 -13.98 4.12
CA GLN A 206 0.79 -13.04 4.66
C GLN A 206 2.16 -13.69 4.89
N HIS A 207 2.24 -15.03 4.86
CA HIS A 207 3.50 -15.75 4.89
C HIS A 207 4.09 -15.83 3.47
N LEU A 208 4.98 -14.90 3.11
CA LEU A 208 5.51 -14.74 1.75
C LEU A 208 6.07 -16.05 1.16
N GLY A 209 6.78 -16.86 1.95
CA GLY A 209 7.30 -18.15 1.50
C GLY A 209 6.20 -19.16 1.14
N ALA A 210 5.09 -19.16 1.88
CA ALA A 210 3.97 -20.07 1.68
C ALA A 210 3.13 -19.64 0.47
N LEU A 211 2.91 -18.33 0.33
CA LEU A 211 2.29 -17.74 -0.86
C LEU A 211 3.07 -18.08 -2.14
N LEU A 212 4.39 -17.92 -2.14
CA LEU A 212 5.23 -18.30 -3.29
C LEU A 212 5.22 -19.82 -3.55
N ALA A 213 5.14 -20.64 -2.50
CA ALA A 213 5.02 -22.09 -2.63
C ALA A 213 3.69 -22.51 -3.29
N TRP A 214 2.60 -21.75 -3.09
CA TRP A 214 1.36 -21.96 -3.83
C TRP A 214 1.45 -21.55 -5.30
N ILE A 215 2.09 -20.41 -5.58
CA ILE A 215 2.18 -19.84 -6.94
C ILE A 215 3.10 -20.68 -7.82
N ASP A 216 4.25 -21.05 -7.27
CA ASP A 216 5.29 -21.80 -7.95
C ASP A 216 5.88 -22.87 -7.03
N PRO A 217 5.14 -23.97 -6.80
CA PRO A 217 5.60 -25.08 -5.96
C PRO A 217 6.83 -25.77 -6.56
N PRO A 218 7.76 -26.26 -5.72
CA PRO A 218 8.82 -27.16 -6.16
C PRO A 218 8.27 -28.40 -6.88
N GLU A 219 9.08 -28.96 -7.79
CA GLU A 219 8.70 -30.17 -8.52
C GLU A 219 8.37 -31.33 -7.56
N GLY A 220 7.28 -32.03 -7.84
CA GLY A 220 6.83 -33.18 -7.06
C GLY A 220 6.04 -32.85 -5.79
N LEU A 221 5.84 -31.57 -5.45
CA LEU A 221 4.98 -31.15 -4.33
C LEU A 221 3.77 -30.36 -4.83
N THR A 222 2.64 -30.55 -4.15
CA THR A 222 1.51 -29.62 -4.27
C THR A 222 1.81 -28.31 -3.55
N GLY A 223 1.12 -27.24 -3.95
CA GLY A 223 1.19 -25.94 -3.28
C GLY A 223 0.85 -26.03 -1.79
N ALA A 224 -0.11 -26.87 -1.40
CA ALA A 224 -0.46 -27.08 0.00
C ALA A 224 0.67 -27.75 0.80
N GLU A 225 1.30 -28.79 0.26
CA GLU A 225 2.43 -29.47 0.91
C GLU A 225 3.67 -28.56 1.02
N ALA A 226 3.96 -27.81 -0.05
CA ALA A 226 5.07 -26.89 -0.08
C ALA A 226 4.85 -25.69 0.86
N ALA A 227 3.63 -25.16 0.94
CA ALA A 227 3.25 -24.10 1.88
C ALA A 227 3.37 -24.58 3.33
N LEU A 228 2.80 -25.75 3.66
CA LEU A 228 2.92 -26.34 5.00
C LEU A 228 4.38 -26.53 5.41
N ARG A 229 5.22 -26.99 4.46
CA ARG A 229 6.67 -27.12 4.69
C ARG A 229 7.33 -25.76 4.94
N ALA A 230 6.94 -24.72 4.23
CA ALA A 230 7.47 -23.36 4.46
C ALA A 230 7.07 -22.84 5.84
N GLU A 231 5.84 -23.05 6.27
CA GLU A 231 5.33 -22.53 7.55
C GLU A 231 5.87 -23.28 8.78
N THR A 232 6.00 -24.61 8.67
CA THR A 232 6.23 -25.49 9.83
C THR A 232 7.53 -26.27 9.79
N GLY A 233 8.18 -26.35 8.63
CA GLY A 233 9.41 -27.11 8.44
C GLY A 233 10.51 -26.58 9.35
N ARG A 234 11.11 -27.46 10.15
CA ARG A 234 12.24 -27.14 11.03
C ARG A 234 13.44 -28.05 10.75
N ASP A 235 14.63 -27.54 11.01
CA ASP A 235 15.88 -28.33 11.00
C ASP A 235 16.03 -29.17 12.28
N ALA A 236 17.17 -29.88 12.39
CA ALA A 236 17.45 -30.76 13.54
C ALA A 236 17.62 -29.98 14.85
N GLU A 237 18.01 -28.72 14.76
CA GLU A 237 18.21 -27.77 15.86
C GLU A 237 16.89 -27.07 16.26
N GLY A 238 15.82 -27.33 15.52
CA GLY A 238 14.48 -26.82 15.75
C GLY A 238 14.28 -25.38 15.27
N GLN A 239 15.08 -24.90 14.32
CA GLN A 239 14.92 -23.60 13.65
C GLN A 239 14.05 -23.76 12.40
N LEU A 240 13.28 -22.72 12.06
CA LEU A 240 12.46 -22.73 10.84
C LEU A 240 13.33 -22.77 9.59
N LEU A 241 12.96 -23.63 8.63
CA LEU A 241 13.59 -23.69 7.31
C LEU A 241 13.29 -22.45 6.46
N CYS A 242 12.12 -21.86 6.65
CA CYS A 242 11.74 -20.56 6.10
C CYS A 242 11.48 -19.59 7.26
N PRO A 243 12.43 -18.70 7.57
CA PRO A 243 12.21 -17.65 8.55
C PRO A 243 10.97 -16.80 8.23
N PRO A 244 10.29 -16.24 9.25
CA PRO A 244 9.23 -15.27 9.02
C PRO A 244 9.75 -14.10 8.18
N ALA A 245 8.90 -13.56 7.29
CA ALA A 245 9.25 -12.47 6.38
C ALA A 245 9.42 -11.09 7.06
N GLY A 246 9.64 -11.06 8.38
CA GLY A 246 9.73 -9.86 9.20
C GLY A 246 8.41 -9.09 9.33
N PRO A 247 8.38 -7.99 10.11
CA PRO A 247 9.45 -7.54 11.00
C PRO A 247 9.69 -8.44 12.21
N ALA A 248 8.75 -9.32 12.55
CA ALA A 248 8.89 -10.25 13.68
C ALA A 248 9.84 -11.43 13.35
N THR A 249 10.44 -11.98 14.41
CA THR A 249 11.35 -13.14 14.41
C THR A 249 10.66 -14.39 15.00
N ASP A 250 11.22 -15.57 14.74
CA ASP A 250 10.76 -16.82 15.37
C ASP A 250 11.25 -16.90 16.83
N PRO A 251 10.38 -17.23 17.81
CA PRO A 251 10.80 -17.34 19.19
C PRO A 251 11.91 -18.37 19.46
N ALA A 252 12.02 -19.45 18.66
CA ALA A 252 13.09 -20.42 18.85
C ALA A 252 14.44 -19.85 18.39
N PHE A 253 14.44 -19.06 17.31
CA PHE A 253 15.62 -18.28 16.89
C PHE A 253 16.03 -17.28 17.98
N ASP A 254 15.09 -16.50 18.48
CA ASP A 254 15.38 -15.46 19.49
C ASP A 254 16.00 -16.05 20.76
N ASN A 255 15.39 -17.11 21.29
CA ASN A 255 15.79 -17.67 22.58
C ASN A 255 17.02 -18.58 22.50
N LYS A 256 17.16 -19.36 21.41
CA LYS A 256 18.21 -20.39 21.33
C LYS A 256 19.47 -19.91 20.61
N LEU A 257 19.37 -18.93 19.72
CA LEU A 257 20.49 -18.48 18.89
C LEU A 257 20.83 -17.01 19.16
N LEU A 258 19.87 -16.10 18.99
CA LEU A 258 20.13 -14.67 19.08
C LEU A 258 20.52 -14.24 20.50
N ALA A 259 19.72 -14.59 21.51
CA ALA A 259 19.99 -14.18 22.90
C ALA A 259 21.36 -14.66 23.42
N PRO A 260 21.80 -15.91 23.20
CA PRO A 260 23.16 -16.34 23.53
C PRO A 260 24.25 -15.56 22.78
N ALA A 261 24.06 -15.27 21.50
CA ALA A 261 25.04 -14.52 20.70
C ALA A 261 25.16 -13.06 21.19
N VAL A 262 24.04 -12.41 21.51
CA VAL A 262 24.03 -11.07 22.11
C VAL A 262 24.69 -11.08 23.49
N ALA A 263 24.45 -12.10 24.32
CA ALA A 263 25.12 -12.21 25.63
C ALA A 263 26.64 -12.37 25.52
N ARG A 264 27.12 -13.09 24.49
CA ARG A 264 28.56 -13.20 24.17
C ARG A 264 29.12 -11.87 23.68
N PHE A 265 28.35 -11.14 22.88
CA PHE A 265 28.71 -9.79 22.42
C PHE A 265 28.83 -8.83 23.61
N ASP A 266 27.87 -8.83 24.52
CA ASP A 266 27.90 -8.02 25.75
C ASP A 266 29.09 -8.37 26.65
N ALA A 267 29.49 -9.66 26.68
CA ALA A 267 30.67 -10.12 27.41
C ALA A 267 32.01 -9.77 26.73
N GLY A 268 31.98 -9.08 25.58
CA GLY A 268 33.17 -8.67 24.85
C GLY A 268 33.94 -9.82 24.20
N VAL A 269 33.26 -10.95 23.92
CA VAL A 269 33.90 -12.10 23.29
C VAL A 269 34.30 -11.77 21.86
N HIS A 270 35.56 -12.00 21.51
CA HIS A 270 36.07 -11.78 20.16
C HIS A 270 35.26 -12.60 19.12
N GLY A 271 34.79 -11.94 18.06
CA GLY A 271 34.00 -12.57 17.00
C GLY A 271 32.48 -12.62 17.26
N ALA A 272 32.00 -12.18 18.43
CA ALA A 272 30.58 -12.26 18.76
C ALA A 272 29.72 -11.25 17.98
N GLU A 273 30.28 -10.11 17.56
CA GLU A 273 29.56 -9.17 16.70
C GLU A 273 29.31 -9.78 15.31
N GLU A 274 30.31 -10.44 14.75
CA GLU A 274 30.22 -11.17 13.49
C GLU A 274 29.25 -12.36 13.59
N GLU A 275 29.21 -13.04 14.75
CA GLU A 275 28.24 -14.09 15.06
C GLU A 275 26.80 -13.55 15.00
N VAL A 276 26.51 -12.44 15.70
CA VAL A 276 25.18 -11.79 15.65
C VAL A 276 24.83 -11.34 14.22
N ARG A 277 25.80 -10.78 13.51
CA ARG A 277 25.62 -10.35 12.11
C ARG A 277 25.23 -11.52 11.21
N ALA A 278 25.94 -12.64 11.30
CA ALA A 278 25.67 -13.84 10.50
C ALA A 278 24.29 -14.44 10.82
N LEU A 279 23.89 -14.45 12.10
CA LEU A 279 22.55 -14.91 12.51
C LEU A 279 21.45 -14.05 11.91
N ILE A 280 21.57 -12.73 12.00
CA ILE A 280 20.56 -11.81 11.44
C ILE A 280 20.50 -11.92 9.91
N GLU A 281 21.66 -12.04 9.24
CA GLU A 281 21.71 -12.28 7.80
C GLU A 281 20.99 -13.57 7.40
N SER A 282 21.17 -14.65 8.17
CA SER A 282 20.50 -15.94 7.92
C SER A 282 18.96 -15.84 7.97
N GLN A 283 18.42 -14.92 8.77
CA GLN A 283 16.97 -14.69 8.87
C GLN A 283 16.45 -13.79 7.73
N LEU A 284 17.25 -12.80 7.32
CA LEU A 284 16.84 -11.82 6.31
C LEU A 284 17.01 -12.32 4.87
N ARG A 285 18.04 -13.13 4.61
CA ARG A 285 18.40 -13.55 3.25
C ARG A 285 17.31 -14.36 2.53
N PRO A 286 16.67 -15.36 3.14
CA PRO A 286 15.59 -16.11 2.49
C PRO A 286 14.44 -15.19 2.05
N THR A 287 14.04 -14.26 2.91
CA THR A 287 12.98 -13.29 2.63
C THR A 287 13.35 -12.33 1.50
N TRP A 288 14.61 -11.87 1.45
CA TRP A 288 15.07 -11.06 0.33
C TRP A 288 14.97 -11.78 -1.00
N GLU A 289 15.44 -13.02 -1.09
CA GLU A 289 15.32 -13.82 -2.32
C GLU A 289 13.86 -14.07 -2.68
N ALA A 290 13.00 -14.28 -1.69
CA ALA A 290 11.56 -14.43 -1.89
C ALA A 290 10.92 -13.17 -2.49
N VAL A 291 11.28 -11.97 -2.01
CA VAL A 291 10.79 -10.71 -2.60
C VAL A 291 11.23 -10.60 -4.06
N TRP A 292 12.50 -10.87 -4.39
CA TRP A 292 12.96 -10.81 -5.78
C TRP A 292 12.31 -11.87 -6.67
N ARG A 293 12.06 -13.08 -6.16
CA ARG A 293 11.26 -14.09 -6.88
C ARG A 293 9.84 -13.59 -7.16
N GLY A 294 9.22 -12.88 -6.21
CA GLY A 294 7.94 -12.22 -6.42
C GLY A 294 7.98 -11.14 -7.50
N VAL A 295 9.06 -10.33 -7.53
CA VAL A 295 9.32 -9.36 -8.61
C VAL A 295 9.41 -10.06 -9.96
N ASP A 296 10.16 -11.17 -10.07
CA ASP A 296 10.31 -11.94 -11.31
C ASP A 296 8.94 -12.45 -11.81
N LEU A 297 8.13 -13.02 -10.92
CA LEU A 297 6.77 -13.50 -11.24
C LEU A 297 5.87 -12.36 -11.75
N LEU A 298 5.89 -11.19 -11.09
CA LEU A 298 5.11 -10.02 -11.50
C LEU A 298 5.60 -9.40 -12.82
N ARG A 299 6.89 -9.52 -13.13
CA ARG A 299 7.47 -9.11 -14.43
C ARG A 299 7.10 -10.05 -15.57
N GLY A 300 6.73 -11.29 -15.26
CA GLY A 300 6.19 -12.23 -16.23
C GLY A 300 4.79 -11.86 -16.74
N LEU A 301 4.10 -10.93 -16.08
CA LEU A 301 2.79 -10.44 -16.51
C LEU A 301 2.94 -9.17 -17.36
N PRO A 302 2.15 -9.02 -18.45
CA PRO A 302 2.09 -7.77 -19.20
C PRO A 302 1.56 -6.65 -18.30
N GLU A 303 2.03 -5.42 -18.51
CA GLU A 303 1.53 -4.25 -17.77
C GLU A 303 0.14 -3.84 -18.27
N GLY A 304 -0.80 -3.58 -17.35
CA GLY A 304 -2.15 -3.14 -17.71
C GLY A 304 -2.15 -1.76 -18.37
N GLU A 305 -3.05 -1.56 -19.35
CA GLU A 305 -3.11 -0.37 -20.21
C GLU A 305 -3.11 0.96 -19.42
N ARG A 306 -3.84 1.03 -18.31
CA ARG A 306 -3.97 2.26 -17.51
C ARG A 306 -2.99 2.36 -16.34
N VAL A 307 -2.06 1.42 -16.20
CA VAL A 307 -1.00 1.50 -15.17
C VAL A 307 -0.16 2.77 -15.30
N PRO A 308 0.31 3.18 -16.49
CA PRO A 308 1.06 4.44 -16.64
C PRO A 308 0.27 5.67 -16.18
N GLU A 309 -1.04 5.73 -16.46
CA GLU A 309 -1.92 6.82 -15.99
C GLU A 309 -1.99 6.85 -14.45
N ARG A 310 -2.09 5.68 -13.81
CA ARG A 310 -2.10 5.57 -12.34
C ARG A 310 -0.75 6.01 -11.76
N PHE A 311 0.35 5.55 -12.36
CA PHE A 311 1.70 5.89 -11.91
C PHE A 311 2.01 7.38 -12.05
N LYS A 312 1.51 8.04 -13.10
CA LYS A 312 1.61 9.51 -13.24
C LYS A 312 1.05 10.26 -12.03
N ARG A 313 0.04 9.72 -11.33
CA ARG A 313 -0.47 10.33 -10.09
C ARG A 313 0.49 10.17 -8.90
N ASP A 314 1.21 9.06 -8.84
CA ASP A 314 2.26 8.89 -7.83
C ASP A 314 3.43 9.82 -8.11
N ARG A 315 3.81 10.01 -9.38
CA ARG A 315 4.78 11.03 -9.80
C ARG A 315 4.36 12.43 -9.35
N TRP A 316 3.12 12.84 -9.58
CA TRP A 316 2.59 14.11 -9.05
C TRP A 316 2.69 14.21 -7.52
N SER A 317 2.37 13.13 -6.82
CA SER A 317 2.47 13.11 -5.36
C SER A 317 3.92 13.16 -4.86
N TYR A 318 4.85 12.54 -5.57
CA TYR A 318 6.28 12.53 -5.29
C TYR A 318 6.88 13.92 -5.55
N THR A 319 6.62 14.50 -6.72
CA THR A 319 7.03 15.87 -7.09
C THR A 319 6.50 16.89 -6.09
N GLY A 320 5.23 16.82 -5.74
CA GLY A 320 4.67 17.70 -4.72
C GLY A 320 5.35 17.54 -3.35
N HIS A 321 5.82 16.34 -2.98
CA HIS A 321 6.59 16.18 -1.74
C HIS A 321 8.01 16.73 -1.84
N ARG A 322 8.71 16.46 -2.95
CA ARG A 322 10.01 17.06 -3.27
C ARG A 322 9.95 18.57 -3.13
N ASP A 323 8.95 19.21 -3.73
CA ASP A 323 8.83 20.67 -3.74
C ASP A 323 8.68 21.23 -2.33
N ARG A 324 7.85 20.58 -1.47
CA ARG A 324 7.75 20.92 -0.04
C ARG A 324 9.07 20.74 0.72
N VAL A 325 9.85 19.71 0.39
CA VAL A 325 11.16 19.51 1.03
C VAL A 325 12.13 20.61 0.60
N ARG A 326 12.17 20.94 -0.70
CA ARG A 326 13.04 21.99 -1.27
C ARG A 326 12.68 23.40 -0.79
N SER A 327 11.41 23.69 -0.62
CA SER A 327 10.93 24.98 -0.09
C SER A 327 11.24 25.17 1.39
N GLY A 328 11.78 24.15 2.06
CA GLY A 328 12.07 24.20 3.50
C GLY A 328 10.81 24.14 4.36
N GLU A 329 9.68 23.63 3.84
CA GLU A 329 8.47 23.48 4.64
C GLU A 329 8.72 22.58 5.86
N PRO A 330 7.99 22.79 6.97
CA PRO A 330 8.13 21.98 8.15
C PRO A 330 7.79 20.49 7.89
N PRO A 331 8.23 19.57 8.75
CA PRO A 331 7.82 18.17 8.67
C PRO A 331 6.29 18.02 8.72
N GLN A 332 5.78 16.97 8.09
CA GLN A 332 4.34 16.68 8.07
C GLN A 332 3.79 16.59 9.50
N PRO A 333 2.61 17.16 9.80
CA PRO A 333 2.10 17.27 11.16
C PRO A 333 1.91 15.90 11.83
N ARG A 334 1.86 15.87 13.16
CA ARG A 334 1.60 14.63 13.93
C ARG A 334 0.17 14.15 13.75
N ARG A 335 -0.77 15.09 13.66
CA ARG A 335 -2.20 14.87 13.48
C ARG A 335 -2.67 15.78 12.35
N ASP A 336 -3.50 15.24 11.47
CA ASP A 336 -4.18 16.05 10.47
C ASP A 336 -5.28 16.86 11.16
N ASP A 337 -5.52 18.09 10.69
CA ASP A 337 -6.76 18.81 11.00
C ASP A 337 -7.96 18.13 10.32
N ALA A 338 -9.18 18.51 10.71
CA ALA A 338 -10.40 17.87 10.23
C ALA A 338 -10.59 18.00 8.71
N VAL A 339 -10.25 19.14 8.10
CA VAL A 339 -10.39 19.34 6.65
C VAL A 339 -9.38 18.49 5.91
N THR A 340 -8.13 18.49 6.34
CA THR A 340 -7.07 17.65 5.75
C THR A 340 -7.42 16.16 5.86
N ALA A 341 -7.92 15.71 7.01
CA ALA A 341 -8.34 14.32 7.21
C ALA A 341 -9.51 13.94 6.28
N ALA A 342 -10.53 14.79 6.19
CA ALA A 342 -11.67 14.59 5.29
C ALA A 342 -11.26 14.60 3.82
N ALA A 343 -10.38 15.51 3.42
CA ALA A 343 -9.85 15.60 2.06
C ALA A 343 -9.08 14.34 1.67
N LYS A 344 -8.22 13.83 2.58
CA LYS A 344 -7.51 12.57 2.37
C LYS A 344 -8.46 11.38 2.25
N LEU A 345 -9.53 11.33 3.05
CA LEU A 345 -10.54 10.27 2.96
C LEU A 345 -11.27 10.32 1.61
N ALA A 346 -11.81 11.47 1.23
CA ALA A 346 -12.49 11.66 -0.06
C ALA A 346 -11.58 11.33 -1.26
N ALA A 347 -10.30 11.72 -1.18
CA ALA A 347 -9.31 11.37 -2.20
C ALA A 347 -9.06 9.85 -2.29
N ARG A 348 -9.05 9.13 -1.15
CA ARG A 348 -8.90 7.66 -1.10
C ARG A 348 -10.11 6.95 -1.66
N GLU A 349 -11.32 7.39 -1.35
CA GLU A 349 -12.56 6.85 -1.92
C GLU A 349 -12.59 7.02 -3.45
N GLN A 350 -12.23 8.22 -3.93
CA GLN A 350 -12.14 8.46 -5.37
C GLN A 350 -11.04 7.62 -6.02
N ALA A 351 -9.90 7.44 -5.35
CA ALA A 351 -8.83 6.56 -5.83
C ALA A 351 -9.27 5.10 -5.89
N GLN A 352 -10.03 4.61 -4.89
CA GLN A 352 -10.59 3.25 -4.86
C GLN A 352 -11.52 3.03 -6.05
N ALA A 353 -12.55 3.87 -6.21
CA ALA A 353 -13.54 3.72 -7.27
C ALA A 353 -12.90 3.79 -8.66
N ARG A 354 -11.90 4.68 -8.83
CA ARG A 354 -11.16 4.77 -10.09
C ARG A 354 -10.29 3.55 -10.32
N LEU A 355 -9.57 3.08 -9.31
CA LEU A 355 -8.73 1.90 -9.43
C LEU A 355 -9.58 0.71 -9.88
N GLU A 356 -10.68 0.45 -9.17
CA GLU A 356 -11.60 -0.64 -9.47
C GLU A 356 -12.14 -0.59 -10.89
N ALA A 357 -12.53 0.60 -11.36
CA ALA A 357 -12.99 0.78 -12.73
C ALA A 357 -11.88 0.51 -13.75
N GLN A 358 -10.66 1.00 -13.51
CA GLN A 358 -9.55 0.82 -14.44
C GLN A 358 -9.02 -0.62 -14.46
N GLU A 359 -8.92 -1.29 -13.32
CA GLU A 359 -8.52 -2.72 -13.25
C GLU A 359 -9.53 -3.59 -14.03
N ALA A 360 -10.83 -3.29 -13.95
CA ALA A 360 -11.85 -3.99 -14.73
C ALA A 360 -11.73 -3.73 -16.25
N LEU A 361 -11.34 -2.52 -16.66
CA LEU A 361 -11.15 -2.20 -18.08
C LEU A 361 -9.84 -2.78 -18.63
N ASP A 362 -8.80 -2.88 -17.80
CA ASP A 362 -7.48 -3.39 -18.19
C ASP A 362 -7.46 -4.93 -18.27
N ASP A 363 -8.35 -5.64 -17.57
CA ASP A 363 -8.25 -7.09 -17.38
C ASP A 363 -9.58 -7.84 -17.57
N PRO A 364 -9.65 -8.79 -18.52
CA PRO A 364 -10.86 -9.57 -18.78
C PRO A 364 -11.32 -10.42 -17.59
N LEU A 365 -10.43 -10.90 -16.72
CA LEU A 365 -10.85 -11.67 -15.53
C LEU A 365 -11.53 -10.77 -14.49
N VAL A 366 -11.01 -9.55 -14.31
CA VAL A 366 -11.62 -8.55 -13.43
C VAL A 366 -12.96 -8.07 -14.02
N MET A 367 -13.03 -7.87 -15.35
CA MET A 367 -14.30 -7.54 -16.01
C MET A 367 -15.34 -8.67 -15.87
N ALA A 368 -14.94 -9.93 -16.03
CA ALA A 368 -15.83 -11.07 -15.86
C ALA A 368 -16.45 -11.11 -14.46
N GLU A 369 -15.69 -10.73 -13.43
CA GLU A 369 -16.19 -10.63 -12.06
C GLU A 369 -17.27 -9.56 -11.94
N ARG A 370 -17.04 -8.39 -12.56
CA ARG A 370 -18.03 -7.29 -12.62
C ARG A 370 -19.29 -7.70 -13.38
N ARG A 371 -19.15 -8.49 -14.46
CA ARG A 371 -20.29 -9.03 -15.22
C ARG A 371 -21.13 -9.99 -14.40
N LEU A 372 -20.50 -10.91 -13.67
CA LEU A 372 -21.20 -11.84 -12.78
C LEU A 372 -21.88 -11.15 -11.60
N ALA A 373 -21.32 -10.03 -11.11
CA ALA A 373 -21.94 -9.20 -10.09
C ALA A 373 -23.12 -8.35 -10.62
N GLY A 374 -23.36 -8.34 -11.93
CA GLY A 374 -24.38 -7.50 -12.57
C GLY A 374 -23.98 -6.02 -12.70
N GLU A 375 -22.70 -5.70 -12.51
CA GLU A 375 -22.13 -4.34 -12.58
C GLU A 375 -21.58 -3.99 -13.96
N ALA A 376 -21.50 -4.98 -14.85
CA ALA A 376 -21.15 -4.85 -16.26
C ALA A 376 -21.91 -5.91 -17.07
N PHE A 377 -21.92 -5.77 -18.40
CA PHE A 377 -22.43 -6.79 -19.30
C PHE A 377 -21.81 -6.68 -20.68
N GLU A 378 -21.76 -7.81 -21.38
CA GLU A 378 -21.38 -7.88 -22.78
C GLU A 378 -22.61 -8.22 -23.63
N GLY A 379 -22.80 -7.53 -24.75
CA GLY A 379 -23.94 -7.78 -25.64
C GLY A 379 -23.57 -7.61 -27.11
N GLU A 380 -24.28 -8.35 -27.97
CA GLU A 380 -24.22 -8.22 -29.43
C GLU A 380 -25.29 -7.23 -29.90
N VAL A 381 -24.92 -6.27 -30.74
CA VAL A 381 -25.85 -5.29 -31.32
C VAL A 381 -26.72 -5.97 -32.36
N VAL A 382 -28.03 -6.00 -32.12
CA VAL A 382 -29.01 -6.62 -33.04
C VAL A 382 -29.68 -5.59 -33.95
N GLU A 383 -29.82 -4.36 -33.47
CA GLU A 383 -30.51 -3.28 -34.16
C GLU A 383 -30.00 -1.92 -33.69
N VAL A 384 -29.96 -0.96 -34.62
CA VAL A 384 -29.56 0.42 -34.36
C VAL A 384 -30.55 1.34 -35.06
N GLU A 385 -31.27 2.12 -34.28
CA GLU A 385 -32.22 3.10 -34.77
C GLU A 385 -31.66 4.51 -34.61
N VAL A 386 -31.70 5.31 -35.66
CA VAL A 386 -31.27 6.71 -35.58
C VAL A 386 -32.39 7.53 -34.95
N ALA A 387 -32.08 8.19 -33.85
CA ALA A 387 -32.98 9.10 -33.16
C ALA A 387 -32.26 10.39 -32.76
N TRP A 388 -33.02 11.44 -32.45
CA TRP A 388 -32.51 12.75 -32.05
C TRP A 388 -33.20 13.24 -30.78
N SER A 389 -32.49 14.04 -29.97
CA SER A 389 -33.06 14.68 -28.80
C SER A 389 -34.05 15.78 -29.17
N GLU A 390 -35.10 15.93 -28.36
CA GLU A 390 -36.03 17.05 -28.45
C GLU A 390 -35.37 18.33 -27.90
N GLY A 391 -35.32 19.41 -28.70
CA GLY A 391 -34.74 20.68 -28.28
C GLY A 391 -34.44 21.64 -29.43
N LYS A 392 -34.06 22.89 -29.12
CA LYS A 392 -33.75 23.95 -30.11
C LYS A 392 -32.63 23.57 -31.10
N ARG A 393 -31.72 22.68 -30.70
CA ARG A 393 -30.70 22.07 -31.56
C ARG A 393 -30.75 20.56 -31.35
N PRO A 394 -31.42 19.80 -32.24
CA PRO A 394 -31.51 18.35 -32.13
C PRO A 394 -30.12 17.71 -32.17
N MET A 395 -29.79 16.93 -31.14
CA MET A 395 -28.54 16.18 -31.03
C MET A 395 -28.81 14.69 -31.30
N PRO A 396 -27.89 13.96 -31.93
CA PRO A 396 -28.07 12.53 -32.15
C PRO A 396 -28.21 11.78 -30.80
N ARG A 397 -29.18 10.87 -30.74
CA ARG A 397 -29.57 10.00 -29.62
C ARG A 397 -29.97 8.61 -30.13
N PRO A 398 -29.14 7.92 -30.93
CA PRO A 398 -29.49 6.63 -31.50
C PRO A 398 -29.81 5.61 -30.41
N LEU A 399 -30.77 4.74 -30.70
CA LEU A 399 -31.14 3.60 -29.88
C LEU A 399 -30.39 2.38 -30.40
N VAL A 400 -29.72 1.68 -29.49
CA VAL A 400 -28.93 0.49 -29.77
C VAL A 400 -29.56 -0.65 -28.99
N THR A 401 -30.11 -1.62 -29.71
CA THR A 401 -30.67 -2.83 -29.13
C THR A 401 -29.60 -3.91 -29.08
N LEU A 402 -29.38 -4.47 -27.90
CA LEU A 402 -28.35 -5.45 -27.59
C LEU A 402 -28.99 -6.77 -27.16
N ARG A 403 -28.38 -7.88 -27.56
CA ARG A 403 -28.65 -9.21 -27.03
C ARG A 403 -27.53 -9.65 -26.10
N THR A 404 -27.84 -10.01 -24.86
CA THR A 404 -26.88 -10.42 -23.82
C THR A 404 -27.36 -11.66 -23.06
N THR A 405 -26.39 -12.46 -22.60
CA THR A 405 -26.63 -13.57 -21.65
C THR A 405 -26.41 -13.15 -20.20
N ASP A 406 -25.82 -11.97 -19.98
CA ASP A 406 -25.55 -11.45 -18.65
C ASP A 406 -26.84 -10.93 -18.00
N ARG A 407 -26.78 -10.71 -16.68
CA ARG A 407 -27.90 -10.19 -15.88
C ARG A 407 -27.50 -8.90 -15.18
N PRO A 408 -27.33 -7.79 -15.92
CA PRO A 408 -26.94 -6.53 -15.31
C PRO A 408 -28.06 -5.96 -14.43
N HIS A 409 -27.69 -5.31 -13.32
CA HIS A 409 -28.63 -4.68 -12.39
C HIS A 409 -29.06 -3.29 -12.89
N LEU A 410 -29.70 -3.25 -14.06
CA LEU A 410 -30.17 -2.01 -14.66
C LEU A 410 -31.50 -1.56 -14.06
N SER A 411 -31.59 -0.28 -13.71
CA SER A 411 -32.85 0.42 -13.47
C SER A 411 -33.23 1.23 -14.71
N GLU A 412 -34.52 1.48 -14.92
CA GLU A 412 -35.00 2.38 -15.97
C GLU A 412 -34.30 3.75 -15.88
N GLY A 413 -33.80 4.27 -17.01
CA GLY A 413 -33.01 5.50 -17.05
C GLY A 413 -31.59 5.38 -16.48
N GLY A 414 -31.15 4.18 -16.07
CA GLY A 414 -29.82 3.91 -15.56
C GLY A 414 -28.74 4.20 -16.61
N LYS A 415 -27.61 4.75 -16.16
CA LYS A 415 -26.48 5.08 -17.05
C LYS A 415 -25.54 3.90 -17.19
N VAL A 416 -25.05 3.70 -18.41
CA VAL A 416 -24.03 2.71 -18.73
C VAL A 416 -22.91 3.37 -19.53
N HIS A 417 -21.71 2.82 -19.42
CA HIS A 417 -20.48 3.38 -19.98
C HIS A 417 -19.72 2.33 -20.77
N ARG A 418 -19.14 2.70 -21.91
CA ARG A 418 -18.20 1.88 -22.67
C ARG A 418 -16.97 2.68 -23.05
N THR A 419 -15.87 1.97 -23.26
CA THR A 419 -14.66 2.51 -23.88
C THR A 419 -14.77 2.29 -25.38
N MET A 420 -14.39 3.30 -26.16
CA MET A 420 -14.32 3.27 -27.61
C MET A 420 -12.87 3.12 -28.06
N ASP A 421 -12.69 2.88 -29.35
CA ASP A 421 -11.38 2.93 -29.99
C ASP A 421 -10.70 4.28 -29.70
N GLU A 422 -9.38 4.25 -29.49
CA GLU A 422 -8.56 5.40 -29.05
C GLU A 422 -8.79 5.86 -27.59
N GLY A 423 -9.49 5.06 -26.77
CA GLY A 423 -9.66 5.32 -25.33
C GLY A 423 -10.73 6.38 -25.00
N ALA A 424 -11.44 6.87 -26.01
CA ALA A 424 -12.59 7.74 -25.83
C ALA A 424 -13.71 7.00 -25.07
N ARG A 425 -14.57 7.75 -24.39
CA ARG A 425 -15.64 7.18 -23.55
C ARG A 425 -17.00 7.55 -24.10
N GLN A 426 -17.89 6.58 -24.07
CA GLN A 426 -19.27 6.77 -24.44
C GLN A 426 -20.20 6.29 -23.33
N SER A 427 -21.29 7.02 -23.16
CA SER A 427 -22.35 6.76 -22.20
C SER A 427 -23.66 6.56 -22.92
N ALA A 428 -24.48 5.69 -22.37
CA ALA A 428 -25.84 5.47 -22.80
C ALA A 428 -26.78 5.40 -21.60
N GLU A 429 -28.07 5.58 -21.85
CA GLU A 429 -29.14 5.41 -20.87
C GLU A 429 -29.95 4.17 -21.22
N PHE A 430 -30.25 3.35 -20.22
CA PHE A 430 -31.13 2.19 -20.37
C PHE A 430 -32.58 2.67 -20.57
N VAL A 431 -33.20 2.25 -21.67
CA VAL A 431 -34.56 2.64 -22.04
C VAL A 431 -35.55 1.55 -21.64
N ASP A 432 -35.36 0.33 -22.15
CA ASP A 432 -36.28 -0.78 -21.91
C ASP A 432 -35.59 -2.13 -22.14
N GLY A 433 -36.15 -3.19 -21.53
CA GLY A 433 -35.77 -4.58 -21.76
C GLY A 433 -36.86 -5.31 -22.55
N HIS A 434 -36.66 -5.51 -23.85
CA HIS A 434 -37.64 -6.16 -24.73
C HIS A 434 -37.62 -7.70 -24.62
N GLY A 435 -37.84 -8.23 -23.41
CA GLY A 435 -37.85 -9.66 -23.11
C GLY A 435 -36.51 -10.22 -22.61
N PRO A 436 -36.40 -11.54 -22.42
CA PRO A 436 -35.22 -12.16 -21.81
C PRO A 436 -33.95 -11.94 -22.65
N GLY A 437 -33.00 -11.19 -22.10
CA GLY A 437 -31.68 -10.98 -22.71
C GLY A 437 -31.63 -9.93 -23.82
N THR A 438 -32.68 -9.11 -24.01
CA THR A 438 -32.67 -8.01 -24.98
C THR A 438 -32.76 -6.67 -24.24
N LEU A 439 -31.83 -5.75 -24.49
CA LEU A 439 -31.74 -4.45 -23.82
C LEU A 439 -31.64 -3.33 -24.86
N THR A 440 -32.40 -2.26 -24.69
CA THR A 440 -32.30 -1.05 -25.54
C THR A 440 -31.60 0.07 -24.80
N LEU A 441 -30.51 0.56 -25.38
CA LEU A 441 -29.71 1.66 -24.84
C LEU A 441 -29.81 2.89 -25.74
N ARG A 442 -29.97 4.08 -25.15
CA ARG A 442 -29.91 5.36 -25.86
C ARG A 442 -28.54 6.00 -25.69
N LEU A 443 -27.77 6.16 -26.77
CA LEU A 443 -26.47 6.85 -26.69
C LEU A 443 -26.65 8.32 -26.33
N THR A 444 -25.86 8.83 -25.37
CA THR A 444 -26.00 10.20 -24.85
C THR A 444 -24.82 11.11 -25.17
N ASN A 445 -23.61 10.56 -25.32
CA ASN A 445 -22.39 11.31 -25.64
C ASN A 445 -21.48 10.52 -26.59
N GLY A 446 -20.23 10.95 -26.77
CA GLY A 446 -19.22 10.20 -27.53
C GLY A 446 -19.38 10.19 -29.06
N MET A 447 -20.31 10.96 -29.62
CA MET A 447 -20.63 10.96 -31.07
C MET A 447 -20.09 12.19 -31.83
N GLY A 448 -19.17 12.96 -31.23
CA GLY A 448 -18.70 14.24 -31.77
C GLY A 448 -19.61 15.43 -31.43
N ARG A 449 -19.31 16.60 -32.01
CA ARG A 449 -20.04 17.87 -31.76
C ARG A 449 -20.99 18.26 -32.90
N SER A 450 -20.99 17.50 -34.00
CA SER A 450 -21.80 17.72 -35.20
C SER A 450 -23.18 17.09 -35.08
N LYS A 451 -24.08 17.49 -35.99
CA LYS A 451 -25.43 16.90 -36.12
C LYS A 451 -25.37 15.45 -36.59
N GLU A 452 -24.39 15.13 -37.42
CA GLU A 452 -24.06 13.77 -37.84
C GLU A 452 -23.03 13.18 -36.86
N PRO A 453 -23.26 11.96 -36.35
CA PRO A 453 -22.28 11.26 -35.53
C PRO A 453 -20.96 11.09 -36.26
N ALA A 454 -19.84 11.22 -35.55
CA ALA A 454 -18.53 10.92 -36.14
C ALA A 454 -18.44 9.44 -36.54
N PRO A 455 -17.78 9.09 -37.66
CA PRO A 455 -17.62 7.70 -38.09
C PRO A 455 -17.03 6.82 -36.97
N GLY A 456 -17.55 5.59 -36.82
CA GLY A 456 -17.14 4.65 -35.77
C GLY A 456 -17.71 4.89 -34.36
N THR A 457 -18.44 5.98 -34.13
CA THR A 457 -18.99 6.29 -32.78
C THR A 457 -20.34 5.66 -32.47
N VAL A 458 -21.10 5.33 -33.51
CA VAL A 458 -22.36 4.58 -33.41
C VAL A 458 -22.02 3.13 -33.81
N PRO A 459 -22.34 2.14 -32.98
CA PRO A 459 -22.01 0.76 -33.29
C PRO A 459 -22.83 0.24 -34.47
N GLU A 460 -22.35 -0.83 -35.09
CA GLU A 460 -23.01 -1.52 -36.20
C GLU A 460 -23.68 -2.81 -35.73
N LYS A 461 -24.63 -3.30 -36.53
CA LYS A 461 -25.27 -4.59 -36.26
C LYS A 461 -24.23 -5.72 -36.34
N GLY A 462 -24.17 -6.54 -35.30
CA GLY A 462 -23.21 -7.62 -35.12
C GLY A 462 -22.03 -7.27 -34.20
N ASP A 463 -21.85 -5.99 -33.84
CA ASP A 463 -20.80 -5.57 -32.92
C ASP A 463 -20.99 -6.19 -31.53
N ARG A 464 -19.90 -6.65 -30.91
CA ARG A 464 -19.89 -7.12 -29.52
C ARG A 464 -19.31 -6.04 -28.63
N LEU A 465 -20.12 -5.57 -27.70
CA LEU A 465 -19.79 -4.43 -26.85
C LEU A 465 -19.83 -4.80 -25.38
N CYS A 466 -18.85 -4.33 -24.62
CA CYS A 466 -18.86 -4.40 -23.16
C CYS A 466 -19.29 -3.04 -22.58
N TRP A 467 -20.29 -3.07 -21.71
CA TRP A 467 -20.82 -1.92 -21.00
C TRP A 467 -20.66 -2.09 -19.49
N THR A 468 -20.37 -1.00 -18.79
CA THR A 468 -20.23 -0.96 -17.33
C THR A 468 -21.30 -0.04 -16.74
N LEU A 469 -21.83 -0.40 -15.57
CA LEU A 469 -22.77 0.45 -14.83
C LEU A 469 -22.05 1.49 -13.97
N PHE A 470 -20.71 1.38 -13.84
CA PHE A 470 -19.86 2.34 -13.17
C PHE A 470 -19.15 3.27 -14.16
N GLU A 471 -18.87 4.49 -13.70
CA GLU A 471 -18.09 5.49 -14.44
C GLU A 471 -16.60 5.12 -14.45
N HIS A 472 -15.93 5.32 -15.59
CA HIS A 472 -14.49 5.02 -15.73
C HIS A 472 -13.58 6.09 -15.10
N SER A 473 -14.12 7.25 -14.75
CA SER A 473 -13.42 8.26 -13.94
C SER A 473 -14.43 9.01 -13.08
N PRO A 474 -14.79 8.45 -11.93
CA PRO A 474 -15.74 9.08 -11.04
C PRO A 474 -15.23 10.45 -10.60
N ARG A 475 -16.12 11.43 -10.64
CA ARG A 475 -15.84 12.78 -10.14
C ARG A 475 -15.81 12.76 -8.62
N GLY A 476 -15.03 13.68 -8.05
CA GLY A 476 -15.02 13.89 -6.60
C GLY A 476 -16.35 14.47 -6.13
N GLY A 477 -16.61 14.30 -4.82
CA GLY A 477 -17.75 14.93 -4.14
C GLY A 477 -17.67 16.46 -4.14
N PRO A 478 -18.65 17.13 -3.50
CA PRO A 478 -18.62 18.58 -3.33
C PRO A 478 -17.35 19.03 -2.59
N GLY A 479 -16.96 20.29 -2.79
CA GLY A 479 -15.84 20.89 -2.08
C GLY A 479 -16.04 20.85 -0.57
N LEU A 480 -14.95 20.68 0.17
CA LEU A 480 -14.94 20.84 1.62
C LEU A 480 -14.92 22.34 1.97
N PRO A 481 -15.46 22.74 3.14
CA PRO A 481 -15.35 24.11 3.62
C PRO A 481 -13.88 24.48 3.91
N ASP A 482 -13.61 25.79 3.99
CA ASP A 482 -12.33 26.30 4.46
C ASP A 482 -12.12 25.93 5.94
N VAL A 483 -10.86 25.91 6.41
CA VAL A 483 -10.51 25.46 7.76
C VAL A 483 -11.19 26.34 8.82
N GLU A 484 -11.26 27.64 8.54
CA GLU A 484 -11.90 28.67 9.37
C GLU A 484 -13.42 28.49 9.47
N ASP A 485 -14.02 27.86 8.46
CA ASP A 485 -15.45 27.58 8.37
C ASP A 485 -15.82 26.19 8.92
N THR A 486 -14.86 25.47 9.51
CA THR A 486 -15.16 24.18 10.15
C THR A 486 -16.04 24.36 11.38
N PRO A 487 -17.11 23.54 11.56
CA PRO A 487 -17.93 23.60 12.75
C PRO A 487 -17.09 23.43 14.02
N TRP A 488 -17.48 24.10 15.11
CA TRP A 488 -16.78 24.04 16.41
C TRP A 488 -16.55 22.61 16.94
N THR A 489 -17.42 21.66 16.52
CA THR A 489 -17.32 20.23 16.82
C THR A 489 -16.18 19.50 16.12
N HIS A 490 -15.58 20.12 15.08
CA HIS A 490 -14.52 19.54 14.24
C HIS A 490 -13.23 20.39 14.25
N GLY A 491 -13.33 21.70 14.47
CA GLY A 491 -12.17 22.59 14.56
C GLY A 491 -11.53 22.65 15.96
N GLY A 492 -12.32 22.50 17.04
CA GLY A 492 -11.87 22.85 18.40
C GLY A 492 -11.41 24.31 18.52
N PRO A 493 -11.32 24.91 19.72
CA PRO A 493 -10.65 26.21 19.85
C PRO A 493 -9.17 26.04 19.45
N PRO A 494 -8.56 27.03 18.75
CA PRO A 494 -7.14 26.95 18.42
C PRO A 494 -6.35 26.78 19.72
N SER A 495 -5.66 25.65 19.86
CA SER A 495 -4.65 25.53 20.90
C SER A 495 -3.47 26.37 20.45
N GLU A 496 -3.27 27.54 21.07
CA GLU A 496 -1.96 28.17 21.11
C GLU A 496 -0.98 27.09 21.57
N SER A 497 -0.19 26.55 20.65
CA SER A 497 0.84 25.58 21.01
C SER A 497 1.86 26.33 21.87
N PRO A 498 2.04 25.99 23.16
CA PRO A 498 3.18 26.52 23.90
C PRO A 498 4.47 25.99 23.25
N PRO A 499 5.58 26.74 23.30
CA PRO A 499 6.86 26.25 22.83
C PRO A 499 7.19 24.93 23.51
N ALA A 500 7.61 23.94 22.71
CA ALA A 500 7.79 22.55 23.14
C ALA A 500 8.68 22.45 24.39
N ALA A 501 8.09 21.98 25.49
CA ALA A 501 8.87 21.53 26.64
C ALA A 501 9.75 20.33 26.22
N PRO A 502 11.00 20.24 26.71
CA PRO A 502 11.84 19.08 26.46
C PRO A 502 11.18 17.82 27.01
N ALA A 503 11.29 16.71 26.27
CA ALA A 503 10.82 15.40 26.71
C ALA A 503 11.46 15.03 28.06
N PRO A 504 10.73 14.35 28.97
CA PRO A 504 11.28 13.96 30.26
C PRO A 504 12.48 13.02 30.06
N THR A 505 13.60 13.40 30.63
CA THR A 505 14.76 12.53 30.82
C THR A 505 14.36 11.46 31.83
N GLU A 506 14.25 10.19 31.43
CA GLU A 506 14.14 9.09 32.38
C GLU A 506 15.37 9.09 33.28
N ALA A 507 15.18 9.47 34.55
CA ALA A 507 16.21 9.48 35.55
C ALA A 507 16.60 8.04 35.92
N ALA A 508 17.90 7.77 35.86
CA ALA A 508 18.53 6.55 36.31
C ALA A 508 18.24 6.31 37.81
N GLY A 509 17.60 5.18 38.13
CA GLY A 509 17.57 4.62 39.48
C GLY A 509 18.60 3.50 39.59
N SER A 510 19.78 3.81 40.14
CA SER A 510 20.70 2.78 40.64
C SER A 510 20.12 2.12 41.89
N PRO A 511 20.26 0.81 42.10
CA PRO A 511 19.82 0.14 43.31
C PRO A 511 20.90 0.29 44.38
N ASP A 512 20.53 0.75 45.58
CA ASP A 512 21.35 0.54 46.76
C ASP A 512 20.62 -0.34 47.78
N SER A 513 21.43 -1.19 48.36
CA SER A 513 21.14 -2.34 49.20
C SER A 513 20.75 -1.97 50.63
N GLY A 514 19.95 -2.81 51.30
CA GLY A 514 19.61 -2.61 52.71
C GLY A 514 18.72 -3.70 53.31
N SER A 515 19.33 -4.83 53.65
CA SER A 515 18.77 -5.94 54.43
C SER A 515 18.38 -5.52 55.86
N THR A 516 17.30 -6.08 56.41
CA THR A 516 17.29 -6.68 57.77
C THR A 516 16.02 -7.52 58.03
N ALA A 517 16.24 -8.70 58.62
CA ALA A 517 15.26 -9.74 58.97
C ALA A 517 14.46 -9.43 60.26
N GLY A 518 13.20 -9.86 60.37
CA GLY A 518 12.79 -11.00 61.22
C GLY A 518 11.49 -10.73 62.00
N PRO A 519 10.90 -11.71 62.72
CA PRO A 519 9.76 -12.53 62.25
C PRO A 519 8.52 -12.54 63.18
N GLU A 520 7.59 -13.49 62.94
CA GLU A 520 6.34 -13.87 63.67
C GLU A 520 5.06 -13.20 63.15
N GLY A 521 3.93 -13.85 62.83
CA GLY A 521 3.50 -15.24 62.89
C GLY A 521 1.99 -15.31 62.57
N ARG A 522 1.47 -16.54 62.45
CA ARG A 522 0.06 -16.99 62.38
C ARG A 522 -0.60 -17.23 61.02
N ALA A 523 -0.99 -18.49 60.89
CA ALA A 523 -1.83 -19.11 59.88
C ALA A 523 -3.26 -18.56 59.87
N GLY A 524 -3.82 -18.46 58.67
CA GLY A 524 -5.24 -18.24 58.42
C GLY A 524 -5.52 -18.53 56.95
N GLY A 525 -6.02 -19.73 56.65
CA GLY A 525 -6.41 -20.11 55.31
C GLY A 525 -7.51 -19.20 54.76
N ARG A 526 -7.24 -18.59 53.61
CA ARG A 526 -8.25 -18.01 52.72
C ARG A 526 -7.89 -18.41 51.29
N THR A 527 -8.82 -19.10 50.65
CA THR A 527 -8.88 -19.34 49.21
C THR A 527 -8.58 -18.06 48.44
N ALA A 528 -7.51 -18.08 47.64
CA ALA A 528 -7.15 -16.96 46.77
C ALA A 528 -8.26 -16.73 45.73
N ALA A 529 -8.77 -15.51 45.69
CA ALA A 529 -9.60 -15.04 44.59
C ALA A 529 -8.76 -15.07 43.28
N PRO A 530 -9.37 -15.34 42.12
CA PRO A 530 -8.66 -15.28 40.86
C PRO A 530 -8.09 -13.87 40.67
N LEU A 531 -6.82 -13.79 40.25
CA LEU A 531 -6.16 -12.54 39.89
C LEU A 531 -7.01 -11.82 38.83
N PRO A 532 -7.22 -10.50 38.94
CA PRO A 532 -7.89 -9.75 37.89
C PRO A 532 -7.09 -9.89 36.59
N LEU A 533 -7.81 -10.07 35.47
CA LEU A 533 -7.22 -10.01 34.14
C LEU A 533 -6.48 -8.67 34.00
N PRO A 534 -5.31 -8.64 33.35
CA PRO A 534 -4.61 -7.38 33.09
C PRO A 534 -5.51 -6.47 32.25
N ASP A 535 -5.56 -5.19 32.62
CA ASP A 535 -6.35 -4.18 31.90
C ASP A 535 -5.96 -4.15 30.41
N PRO A 536 -6.92 -3.98 29.50
CA PRO A 536 -6.61 -3.77 28.09
C PRO A 536 -5.83 -2.46 27.93
N VAL A 537 -4.63 -2.56 27.37
CA VAL A 537 -3.77 -1.41 27.04
C VAL A 537 -4.58 -0.42 26.19
N THR A 538 -4.73 0.80 26.70
CA THR A 538 -5.43 1.88 25.99
C THR A 538 -4.43 2.85 25.39
N SER A 539 -4.88 3.63 24.41
CA SER A 539 -4.06 4.57 23.63
C SER A 539 -3.34 5.66 24.43
N GLU A 540 -3.59 5.77 25.74
CA GLU A 540 -2.89 6.69 26.64
C GLU A 540 -1.57 6.12 27.19
N ASP A 541 -1.34 4.81 27.08
CA ASP A 541 -0.08 4.16 27.50
C ASP A 541 1.07 4.35 26.47
N LEU A 542 0.83 5.13 25.41
CA LEU A 542 1.75 5.40 24.28
C LEU A 542 2.16 6.88 24.15
N LEU A 543 2.00 7.67 25.20
CA LEU A 543 2.39 9.10 25.22
C LEU A 543 3.85 9.33 25.59
#